data_AF-A0A3N5QTI1-F1
#
_entry.id   AF-A0A3N5QTI1-F1
#
_cell.length_a   1.000
_cell.length_b   1.000
_cell.length_c   1.000
_cell.angle_alpha   90.00
_cell.angle_beta   90.00
_cell.angle_gamma   90.00
#
_symmetry.space_group_name_H-M   'P 1'
#
loop_
_entity.id
_entity.type
_entity.pdbx_description
1 polymer ?
#
loop_
_entity_poly.entity_id
_entity_poly.type
_entity_poly.pdbx_seq_one_letter_code
_entity_poly.pdbx_strand_id
1 'polypeptide(L)'
;MNHKKYKEWVQLFLYGELTQDEKDELQKHLDDCNECSAELEKQQRFFSVLSHTPLPEPDKNLLSEARRELNAALKVEKTKDRWFAFPNFSLSEFFFSPLRLAFGGTAVLAAGILIGFLLFNNSEKVLPLNEEENSLALLEETTQVKNVRFIDNDPSDGEIEFTVDAVKPLRIKGNVSDPEIQNILTHSILFEDNPGVRLNAINLINTNALENNDEEIKAALITVAKYDSNLGVRREALKLLRSYPFDSGVREALLYILLNDENSSMRIEAITSLKEIGGKGSGFNQDEISAFREKVNKEENNYVKFQMKTALQENIQNEK
;
A
#
# COMPACT_ATOMS: atom_id res chain seq x y z
N MET A 1 -28.49 36.66 -31.39
CA MET A 1 -27.76 36.84 -30.11
C MET A 1 -27.21 35.48 -29.68
N ASN A 2 -26.10 35.45 -28.93
CA ASN A 2 -25.53 34.17 -28.49
C ASN A 2 -26.27 33.67 -27.23
N HIS A 3 -27.26 32.81 -27.42
CA HIS A 3 -28.10 32.24 -26.35
C HIS A 3 -27.30 31.33 -25.39
N LYS A 4 -26.09 30.89 -25.75
CA LYS A 4 -25.26 30.02 -24.92
C LYS A 4 -24.85 30.71 -23.61
N LYS A 5 -24.41 31.98 -23.68
CA LYS A 5 -24.04 32.80 -22.52
C LYS A 5 -25.18 32.88 -21.51
N TYR A 6 -26.38 33.20 -21.99
CA TYR A 6 -27.55 33.37 -21.12
C TYR A 6 -28.05 32.05 -20.52
N LYS A 7 -27.90 30.92 -21.22
CA LYS A 7 -28.20 29.59 -20.66
C LYS A 7 -27.26 29.20 -19.51
N GLU A 8 -25.97 29.51 -19.64
CA GLU A 8 -24.98 29.31 -18.55
C GLU A 8 -25.28 30.26 -17.38
N TRP A 9 -25.62 31.51 -17.67
CA TRP A 9 -26.00 32.50 -16.65
C TRP A 9 -27.29 32.16 -15.92
N VAL A 10 -28.27 31.53 -16.58
CA VAL A 10 -29.47 31.01 -15.92
C VAL A 10 -29.11 30.00 -14.81
N GLN A 11 -28.11 29.13 -15.04
CA GLN A 11 -27.64 28.20 -14.00
C GLN A 11 -26.95 28.95 -12.85
N LEU A 12 -26.01 29.84 -13.16
CA LEU A 12 -25.30 30.63 -12.15
C LEU A 12 -26.24 31.53 -11.34
N PHE A 13 -27.29 32.05 -11.96
CA PHE A 13 -28.33 32.83 -11.31
C PHE A 13 -29.03 32.02 -10.21
N LEU A 14 -29.37 30.75 -10.48
CA LEU A 14 -30.04 29.87 -9.51
C LEU A 14 -29.16 29.48 -8.33
N TYR A 15 -27.84 29.41 -8.53
CA TYR A 15 -26.87 29.16 -7.45
C TYR A 15 -26.44 30.43 -6.71
N GLY A 16 -26.88 31.62 -7.15
CA GLY A 16 -26.51 32.89 -6.53
C GLY A 16 -25.10 33.38 -6.86
N GLU A 17 -24.49 32.85 -7.92
CA GLU A 17 -23.08 33.09 -8.32
C GLU A 17 -22.90 34.27 -9.30
N LEU A 18 -24.01 34.90 -9.74
CA LEU A 18 -23.95 36.09 -10.60
C LEU A 18 -23.78 37.39 -9.80
N THR A 19 -22.95 38.29 -10.33
CA THR A 19 -22.85 39.68 -9.84
C THR A 19 -24.11 40.49 -10.17
N GLN A 20 -24.27 41.66 -9.55
CA GLN A 20 -25.46 42.50 -9.78
C GLN A 20 -25.56 42.99 -11.23
N ASP A 21 -24.44 43.36 -11.84
CA ASP A 21 -24.40 43.83 -13.23
C ASP A 21 -24.80 42.72 -14.22
N GLU A 22 -24.38 41.48 -13.95
CA GLU A 22 -24.74 40.31 -14.77
C GLU A 22 -26.20 39.91 -14.60
N LYS A 23 -26.77 40.07 -13.39
CA LYS A 23 -28.20 39.86 -13.14
C LYS A 23 -29.05 40.84 -13.94
N ASP A 24 -28.66 42.12 -13.94
CA ASP A 24 -29.40 43.15 -14.67
C ASP A 24 -29.30 42.94 -16.19
N GLU A 25 -28.15 42.48 -16.69
CA GLU A 25 -27.98 42.10 -18.11
C GLU A 25 -28.79 40.85 -18.47
N LEU A 26 -28.81 39.83 -17.59
CA LEU A 26 -29.62 38.63 -17.78
C LEU A 26 -31.12 38.96 -17.78
N GLN A 27 -31.59 39.81 -16.86
CA GLN A 27 -33.01 40.19 -16.76
C GLN A 27 -33.48 40.89 -18.05
N LYS A 28 -32.70 41.85 -18.55
CA LYS A 28 -33.00 42.51 -19.84
C LYS A 28 -33.11 41.51 -20.98
N HIS A 29 -32.28 40.46 -20.99
CA HIS A 29 -32.36 39.42 -22.01
C HIS A 29 -33.61 38.53 -21.85
N LEU A 30 -34.00 38.20 -20.62
CA LEU A 30 -35.16 37.35 -20.33
C LEU A 30 -36.48 38.06 -20.68
N ASP A 31 -36.54 39.38 -20.54
CA ASP A 31 -37.72 40.17 -20.92
C ASP A 31 -38.01 40.11 -22.43
N ASP A 32 -36.97 39.97 -23.26
CA ASP A 32 -37.06 39.96 -24.73
C ASP A 32 -36.97 38.55 -25.36
N CYS A 33 -36.58 37.51 -24.60
CA CYS A 33 -36.23 36.19 -25.15
C CYS A 33 -37.04 35.04 -24.53
N ASN A 34 -38.09 34.61 -25.25
CA ASN A 34 -38.95 33.49 -24.84
C ASN A 34 -38.19 32.15 -24.62
N GLU A 35 -37.12 31.88 -25.38
CA GLU A 35 -36.35 30.64 -25.25
C GLU A 35 -35.60 30.58 -23.92
N CYS A 36 -34.92 31.68 -23.53
CA CYS A 36 -34.16 31.74 -22.30
C CYS A 36 -35.07 31.80 -21.06
N SER A 37 -36.23 32.45 -21.18
CA SER A 37 -37.25 32.47 -20.12
C SER A 37 -37.87 31.09 -19.89
N ALA A 38 -38.12 30.32 -20.96
CA ALA A 38 -38.56 28.93 -20.83
C ALA A 38 -37.50 28.02 -20.17
N GLU A 39 -36.21 28.24 -20.46
CA GLU A 39 -35.12 27.49 -19.82
C GLU A 39 -35.00 27.85 -18.32
N LEU A 40 -35.15 29.13 -17.95
CA LEU A 40 -35.18 29.56 -16.56
C LEU A 40 -36.33 28.89 -15.79
N GLU A 41 -37.55 28.89 -16.34
CA GLU A 41 -38.70 28.21 -15.72
C GLU A 41 -38.44 26.72 -15.52
N LYS A 42 -37.89 26.05 -16.54
CA LYS A 42 -37.57 24.62 -16.49
C LYS A 42 -36.59 24.31 -15.36
N GLN A 43 -35.53 25.11 -15.23
CA GLN A 43 -34.53 24.90 -14.17
C GLN A 43 -35.06 25.28 -12.78
N GLN A 44 -35.89 26.32 -12.66
CA GLN A 44 -36.57 26.67 -11.41
C GLN A 44 -37.48 25.55 -10.92
N ARG A 45 -38.24 24.90 -11.82
CA ARG A 45 -39.07 23.74 -11.47
C ARG A 45 -38.23 22.55 -11.02
N PHE A 46 -37.10 22.30 -11.67
CA PHE A 46 -36.18 21.24 -11.25
C PHE A 46 -35.58 21.52 -9.86
N PHE A 47 -35.12 22.75 -9.64
CA PHE A 47 -34.54 23.18 -8.36
C PHE A 47 -35.56 23.13 -7.22
N SER A 48 -36.83 23.47 -7.48
CA SER A 48 -37.89 23.38 -6.47
C SER A 48 -38.21 21.93 -6.08
N VAL A 49 -38.13 20.98 -7.01
CA VAL A 49 -38.27 19.55 -6.70
C VAL A 49 -37.12 19.07 -5.80
N LEU A 50 -35.88 19.51 -6.07
CA LEU A 50 -34.72 19.17 -5.25
C LEU A 50 -34.80 19.78 -3.85
N SER A 51 -35.20 21.04 -3.71
CA SER A 51 -35.23 21.74 -2.42
C SER A 51 -36.25 21.18 -1.43
N HIS A 52 -37.31 20.53 -1.93
CA HIS A 52 -38.32 19.88 -1.09
C HIS A 52 -38.02 18.42 -0.78
N THR A 53 -36.92 17.88 -1.32
CA THR A 53 -36.50 16.51 -1.01
C THR A 53 -35.57 16.56 0.21
N PRO A 54 -36.02 16.12 1.40
CA PRO A 54 -35.13 16.06 2.55
C PRO A 54 -34.01 15.06 2.26
N LEU A 55 -32.79 15.56 2.14
CA LEU A 55 -31.61 14.70 2.13
C LEU A 55 -31.56 13.99 3.50
N PRO A 56 -31.46 12.64 3.53
CA PRO A 56 -31.33 11.95 4.80
C PRO A 56 -30.06 12.45 5.49
N GLU A 57 -30.21 13.02 6.69
CA GLU A 57 -29.03 13.36 7.50
C GLU A 57 -28.24 12.07 7.76
N PRO A 58 -26.93 12.05 7.50
CA PRO A 58 -26.11 10.89 7.80
C PRO A 58 -26.19 10.60 9.31
N ASP A 59 -26.32 9.31 9.67
CA ASP A 59 -26.38 8.86 11.05
C ASP A 59 -25.24 9.49 11.87
N LYS A 60 -25.55 9.99 13.07
CA LYS A 60 -24.57 10.64 13.96
C LYS A 60 -23.38 9.74 14.26
N ASN A 61 -23.59 8.42 14.30
CA ASN A 61 -22.51 7.45 14.46
C ASN A 61 -21.60 7.40 13.24
N LEU A 62 -22.16 7.38 12.03
CA LEU A 62 -21.40 7.42 10.78
C LEU A 62 -20.54 8.68 10.69
N LEU A 63 -21.12 9.83 11.06
CA LEU A 63 -20.41 11.11 11.11
C LEU A 63 -19.24 11.09 12.12
N SER A 64 -19.46 10.51 13.30
CA SER A 64 -18.43 10.37 14.33
C SER A 64 -17.30 9.44 13.88
N GLU A 65 -17.65 8.33 13.22
CA GLU A 65 -16.68 7.36 12.70
C GLU A 65 -15.84 7.96 11.58
N ALA A 66 -16.45 8.61 10.59
CA ALA A 66 -15.74 9.27 9.50
C ALA A 66 -14.76 10.34 10.03
N ARG A 67 -15.15 11.11 11.05
CA ARG A 67 -14.26 12.09 11.71
C ARG A 67 -13.10 11.42 12.43
N ARG A 68 -13.34 10.29 13.09
CA ARG A 68 -12.29 9.52 13.78
C ARG A 68 -11.28 8.98 12.76
N GLU A 69 -11.75 8.44 11.65
CA GLU A 69 -10.90 7.91 10.57
C GLU A 69 -10.06 9.01 9.91
N LEU A 70 -10.67 10.15 9.57
CA LEU A 70 -9.95 11.30 9.02
C LEU A 70 -8.84 11.79 9.97
N ASN A 71 -9.16 11.92 11.25
CA ASN A 71 -8.18 12.34 12.26
C ASN A 71 -7.03 11.34 12.42
N ALA A 72 -7.30 10.04 12.28
CA ALA A 72 -6.27 9.02 12.29
C ALA A 72 -5.35 9.14 11.06
N ALA A 73 -5.93 9.32 9.87
CA ALA A 73 -5.17 9.52 8.63
C ALA A 73 -4.27 10.77 8.70
N LEU A 74 -4.78 11.89 9.20
CA LEU A 74 -3.99 13.13 9.35
C LEU A 74 -2.83 13.00 10.34
N LYS A 75 -2.97 12.18 11.39
CA LYS A 75 -1.88 11.92 12.34
C LYS A 75 -0.73 11.15 11.69
N VAL A 76 -1.05 10.14 10.89
CA VAL A 76 -0.06 9.34 10.17
C VAL A 76 0.74 10.21 9.20
N GLU A 77 0.08 11.14 8.50
CA GLU A 77 0.75 12.01 7.54
C GLU A 77 1.68 13.03 8.22
N LYS A 78 1.24 13.67 9.32
CA LYS A 78 2.08 14.61 10.08
C LYS A 78 3.35 13.99 10.68
N THR A 79 3.37 12.68 10.89
CA THR A 79 4.56 11.98 11.43
C THR A 79 5.63 11.69 10.39
N LYS A 80 5.30 11.70 9.08
CA LYS A 80 6.29 11.51 8.00
C LYS A 80 7.22 12.71 7.85
N ASP A 81 6.70 13.93 8.02
CA ASP A 81 7.47 15.18 7.85
C ASP A 81 8.56 15.39 8.91
N ARG A 82 8.47 14.71 10.07
CA ARG A 82 9.42 14.91 11.18
C ARG A 82 10.66 14.01 11.12
N TRP A 83 10.76 13.10 10.15
CA TRP A 83 11.89 12.16 10.06
C TRP A 83 13.04 12.63 9.13
N PHE A 84 12.88 13.74 8.39
CA PHE A 84 13.88 14.22 7.41
C PHE A 84 14.58 15.56 7.76
N ALA A 85 14.59 15.98 9.02
CA ALA A 85 15.40 17.12 9.45
C ALA A 85 16.83 16.68 9.82
N PHE A 86 17.68 16.42 8.81
CA PHE A 86 19.13 16.35 9.02
C PHE A 86 19.72 17.76 9.18
N PRO A 87 20.65 18.00 10.12
CA PRO A 87 21.40 19.24 10.16
C PRO A 87 22.43 19.27 9.02
N ASN A 88 22.43 20.34 8.23
CA ASN A 88 23.43 20.58 7.20
C ASN A 88 24.81 20.75 7.83
N PHE A 89 25.64 19.71 7.77
CA PHE A 89 27.07 19.80 8.10
C PHE A 89 27.83 20.26 6.85
N SER A 90 28.40 21.48 6.90
CA SER A 90 29.16 22.06 5.79
C SER A 90 30.59 21.51 5.76
N LEU A 91 30.94 20.81 4.68
CA LEU A 91 32.28 20.24 4.43
C LEU A 91 33.30 21.28 3.90
N SER A 92 32.90 22.54 3.70
CA SER A 92 33.73 23.57 3.06
C SER A 92 34.82 24.17 3.95
N GLU A 93 34.82 23.89 5.26
CA GLU A 93 35.80 24.45 6.20
C GLU A 93 37.04 23.58 6.39
N PHE A 94 37.10 22.39 5.78
CA PHE A 94 38.17 21.43 6.04
C PHE A 94 39.43 21.60 5.16
N PHE A 95 39.38 22.41 4.09
CA PHE A 95 40.35 22.28 2.98
C PHE A 95 41.44 23.37 2.83
N PHE A 96 41.58 24.35 3.72
CA PHE A 96 42.56 25.43 3.49
C PHE A 96 43.59 25.63 4.63
N SER A 97 44.70 24.87 4.58
CA SER A 97 45.98 25.28 5.20
C SER A 97 47.19 24.54 4.58
N PRO A 98 48.27 25.26 4.17
CA PRO A 98 49.38 24.70 3.39
C PRO A 98 50.32 23.75 4.15
N LEU A 99 50.26 23.68 5.50
CA LEU A 99 51.09 22.76 6.29
C LEU A 99 50.57 21.30 6.29
N ARG A 100 49.33 21.07 5.88
CA ARG A 100 48.70 19.73 5.91
C ARG A 100 48.80 18.94 4.61
N LEU A 101 49.29 19.55 3.52
CA LEU A 101 49.49 18.88 2.23
C LEU A 101 50.60 17.81 2.25
N ALA A 102 51.67 18.03 3.03
CA ALA A 102 52.76 17.06 3.14
C ALA A 102 52.36 15.80 3.95
N PHE A 103 51.53 15.96 4.98
CA PHE A 103 50.99 14.83 5.76
C PHE A 103 49.77 14.17 5.09
N GLY A 104 48.99 14.93 4.31
CA GLY A 104 47.87 14.39 3.53
C GLY A 104 48.33 13.49 2.38
N GLY A 105 49.40 13.86 1.68
CA GLY A 105 49.93 13.07 0.57
C GLY A 105 50.44 11.67 0.99
N THR A 106 51.12 11.58 2.13
CA THR A 106 51.60 10.30 2.68
C THR A 106 50.45 9.42 3.17
N ALA A 107 49.42 10.01 3.79
CA ALA A 107 48.24 9.29 4.22
C ALA A 107 47.42 8.72 3.05
N VAL A 108 47.28 9.46 1.94
CA VAL A 108 46.60 8.99 0.73
C VAL A 108 47.38 7.87 0.06
N LEU A 109 48.70 7.95 0.02
CA LEU A 109 49.54 6.89 -0.55
C LEU A 109 49.46 5.59 0.29
N ALA A 110 49.50 5.71 1.62
CA ALA A 110 49.32 4.57 2.52
C ALA A 110 47.91 3.94 2.38
N ALA A 111 46.87 4.77 2.28
CA ALA A 111 45.51 4.31 2.02
C ALA A 111 45.39 3.62 0.65
N GLY A 112 46.02 4.16 -0.39
CA GLY A 112 46.04 3.56 -1.73
C GLY A 112 46.72 2.19 -1.77
N ILE A 113 47.84 2.03 -1.06
CA ILE A 113 48.54 0.73 -0.93
C ILE A 113 47.67 -0.28 -0.17
N LEU A 114 47.00 0.16 0.90
CA LEU A 114 46.15 -0.71 1.72
C LEU A 114 44.88 -1.14 0.96
N ILE A 115 44.28 -0.23 0.19
CA ILE A 115 43.17 -0.54 -0.72
C ILE A 115 43.63 -1.47 -1.84
N GLY A 116 44.80 -1.23 -2.44
CA GLY A 116 45.37 -2.10 -3.46
C GLY A 116 45.63 -3.52 -2.94
N PHE A 117 46.16 -3.65 -1.73
CA PHE A 117 46.39 -4.94 -1.08
C PHE A 117 45.07 -5.69 -0.81
N LEU A 118 44.03 -4.99 -0.32
CA LEU A 118 42.72 -5.61 -0.07
C LEU A 118 42.01 -6.06 -1.35
N LEU A 119 42.19 -5.35 -2.47
CA LEU A 119 41.55 -5.68 -3.74
C LEU A 119 42.29 -6.77 -4.53
N PHE A 120 43.62 -6.81 -4.47
CA PHE A 120 44.44 -7.76 -5.24
C PHE A 120 44.81 -9.05 -4.49
N ASN A 121 44.50 -9.18 -3.19
CA ASN A 121 44.75 -10.40 -2.42
C ASN A 121 43.67 -11.49 -2.58
N ASN A 122 42.72 -11.33 -3.50
CA ASN A 122 41.82 -12.41 -3.91
C ASN A 122 42.53 -13.31 -4.95
N SER A 123 43.41 -14.19 -4.46
CA SER A 123 43.74 -15.39 -5.23
C SER A 123 42.52 -16.30 -5.21
N GLU A 124 41.88 -16.48 -6.37
CA GLU A 124 40.86 -17.49 -6.59
C GLU A 124 41.40 -18.87 -6.20
N LYS A 125 40.93 -19.41 -5.07
CA LYS A 125 40.97 -20.84 -4.82
C LYS A 125 39.71 -21.45 -5.40
N VAL A 126 39.88 -22.12 -6.53
CA VAL A 126 38.90 -23.04 -7.11
C VAL A 126 38.66 -24.16 -6.09
N LEU A 127 37.41 -24.33 -5.67
CA LEU A 127 36.99 -25.37 -4.73
C LEU A 127 36.94 -26.74 -5.44
N PRO A 128 37.62 -27.78 -4.96
CA PRO A 128 37.25 -29.15 -5.29
C PRO A 128 36.11 -29.59 -4.36
N LEU A 129 35.02 -30.06 -4.94
CA LEU A 129 33.96 -30.78 -4.23
C LEU A 129 34.41 -32.23 -4.06
N ASN A 130 34.95 -32.54 -2.89
CA ASN A 130 34.92 -33.84 -2.23
C ASN A 130 35.73 -33.70 -0.94
N GLU A 131 35.08 -33.87 0.22
CA GLU A 131 35.60 -34.58 1.40
C GLU A 131 34.61 -34.45 2.56
N GLU A 132 34.10 -35.59 3.01
CA GLU A 132 33.53 -35.78 4.34
C GLU A 132 34.68 -35.63 5.36
N GLU A 133 35.00 -34.42 5.83
CA GLU A 133 35.96 -34.25 6.92
C GLU A 133 35.72 -32.94 7.72
N ASN A 134 35.54 -33.10 9.04
CA ASN A 134 35.46 -32.07 10.08
C ASN A 134 34.38 -30.98 9.95
N SER A 135 33.16 -31.31 10.39
CA SER A 135 32.06 -30.37 10.64
C SER A 135 32.40 -29.23 11.64
N LEU A 136 33.42 -29.41 12.49
CA LEU A 136 33.92 -28.36 13.39
C LEU A 136 34.78 -27.29 12.69
N ALA A 137 35.41 -27.60 11.54
CA ALA A 137 36.19 -26.62 10.78
C ALA A 137 35.31 -25.62 10.01
N LEU A 138 34.02 -25.93 9.85
CA LEU A 138 33.01 -25.06 9.22
C LEU A 138 32.51 -23.94 10.15
N LEU A 139 32.83 -24.00 11.44
CA LEU A 139 32.55 -22.92 12.40
C LEU A 139 33.58 -21.80 12.22
N GLU A 140 33.52 -21.12 11.07
CA GLU A 140 34.27 -19.88 10.83
C GLU A 140 33.89 -18.82 11.89
N GLU A 141 34.78 -17.86 12.20
CA GLU A 141 34.61 -16.84 13.26
C GLU A 141 33.30 -16.04 13.22
N THR A 142 32.59 -16.03 12.09
CA THR A 142 31.31 -15.30 11.92
C THR A 142 30.06 -16.15 12.09
N THR A 143 30.22 -17.44 12.39
CA THR A 143 29.12 -18.40 12.52
C THR A 143 28.53 -18.34 13.93
N GLN A 144 27.25 -17.97 14.04
CA GLN A 144 26.54 -18.02 15.31
C GLN A 144 25.99 -19.41 15.56
N VAL A 145 26.32 -19.97 16.73
CA VAL A 145 25.76 -21.23 17.21
C VAL A 145 24.45 -20.97 17.95
N LYS A 146 23.36 -21.61 17.52
CA LYS A 146 22.05 -21.60 18.17
C LYS A 146 21.58 -23.03 18.49
N ASN A 147 20.61 -23.18 19.40
CA ASN A 147 19.91 -24.43 19.70
C ASN A 147 20.81 -25.65 19.97
N VAL A 148 21.76 -25.53 20.91
CA VAL A 148 22.60 -26.66 21.33
C VAL A 148 21.75 -27.72 22.04
N ARG A 149 21.79 -28.98 21.59
CA ARG A 149 21.15 -30.13 22.25
C ARG A 149 22.15 -31.27 22.42
N PHE A 150 22.36 -31.70 23.65
CA PHE A 150 23.23 -32.83 23.97
C PHE A 150 22.49 -34.15 23.74
N ILE A 151 23.10 -35.03 22.97
CA ILE A 151 22.63 -36.40 22.70
C ILE A 151 23.24 -37.34 23.75
N ASP A 152 24.54 -37.21 23.99
CA ASP A 152 25.25 -37.91 25.05
C ASP A 152 25.77 -36.94 26.12
N ASN A 153 25.53 -37.29 27.38
CA ASN A 153 25.89 -36.50 28.55
C ASN A 153 26.76 -37.27 29.54
N ASP A 154 27.20 -38.50 29.23
CA ASP A 154 28.10 -39.26 30.09
C ASP A 154 29.56 -38.84 29.82
N PRO A 155 30.22 -38.09 30.73
CA PRO A 155 31.59 -37.65 30.50
C PRO A 155 32.62 -38.75 30.81
N SER A 156 32.19 -39.97 31.14
CA SER A 156 33.05 -41.03 31.70
C SER A 156 34.09 -41.58 30.71
N ASP A 157 33.80 -41.54 29.41
CA ASP A 157 34.71 -41.99 28.34
C ASP A 157 35.48 -40.83 27.67
N GLY A 158 35.14 -39.58 28.03
CA GLY A 158 35.75 -38.38 27.46
C GLY A 158 35.20 -37.98 26.08
N GLU A 159 34.14 -38.64 25.61
CA GLU A 159 33.43 -38.29 24.38
C GLU A 159 32.13 -37.55 24.73
N ILE A 160 31.73 -36.59 23.90
CA ILE A 160 30.43 -35.91 24.04
C ILE A 160 29.80 -35.77 22.66
N GLU A 161 28.49 -35.98 22.59
CA GLU A 161 27.73 -35.82 21.36
C GLU A 161 26.65 -34.76 21.53
N PHE A 162 26.61 -33.79 20.62
CA PHE A 162 25.61 -32.74 20.63
C PHE A 162 25.32 -32.21 19.22
N THR A 163 24.12 -31.65 19.04
CA THR A 163 23.67 -30.98 17.82
C THR A 163 23.63 -29.48 18.03
N VAL A 164 23.93 -28.71 16.97
CA VAL A 164 23.88 -27.25 16.95
C VAL A 164 23.34 -26.73 15.62
N ASP A 165 22.66 -25.58 15.67
CA ASP A 165 22.32 -24.80 14.48
C ASP A 165 23.43 -23.78 14.23
N ALA A 166 24.21 -23.96 13.17
CA ALA A 166 25.28 -23.05 12.76
C ALA A 166 24.74 -22.03 11.74
N VAL A 167 24.54 -20.78 12.16
CA VAL A 167 23.92 -19.73 11.33
C VAL A 167 24.97 -18.69 10.94
N LYS A 168 25.25 -18.55 9.64
CA LYS A 168 26.13 -17.52 9.09
C LYS A 168 25.31 -16.36 8.52
N PRO A 169 25.42 -15.12 9.06
CA PRO A 169 24.67 -13.99 8.55
C PRO A 169 25.18 -13.55 7.17
N LEU A 170 24.31 -13.54 6.18
CA LEU A 170 24.62 -13.06 4.83
C LEU A 170 24.21 -11.61 4.66
N ARG A 171 25.07 -10.79 4.06
CA ARG A 171 24.75 -9.41 3.65
C ARG A 171 24.60 -9.37 2.14
N ILE A 172 23.37 -9.24 1.68
CA ILE A 172 23.03 -9.19 0.26
C ILE A 172 22.73 -7.73 -0.11
N LYS A 173 23.26 -7.28 -1.25
CA LYS A 173 22.99 -5.96 -1.82
C LYS A 173 22.73 -6.12 -3.31
N GLY A 174 21.61 -5.61 -3.81
CA GLY A 174 21.29 -5.58 -5.22
C GLY A 174 20.08 -4.71 -5.52
N ASN A 175 19.48 -4.92 -6.69
CA ASN A 175 18.32 -4.16 -7.16
C ASN A 175 17.01 -4.85 -6.74
N VAL A 176 15.95 -4.08 -6.46
CA VAL A 176 14.64 -4.63 -6.10
C VAL A 176 13.95 -5.39 -7.26
N SER A 177 14.33 -5.10 -8.49
CA SER A 177 13.86 -5.78 -9.70
C SER A 177 14.66 -7.05 -10.02
N ASP A 178 15.67 -7.39 -9.22
CA ASP A 178 16.44 -8.64 -9.36
C ASP A 178 15.59 -9.84 -8.92
N PRO A 179 15.41 -10.89 -9.75
CA PRO A 179 14.60 -12.05 -9.41
C PRO A 179 15.01 -12.75 -8.11
N GLU A 180 16.30 -12.82 -7.78
CA GLU A 180 16.75 -13.45 -6.54
C GLU A 180 16.34 -12.62 -5.31
N ILE A 181 16.41 -11.30 -5.44
CA ILE A 181 15.97 -10.37 -4.38
C ILE A 181 14.45 -10.40 -4.25
N GLN A 182 13.71 -10.44 -5.35
CA GLN A 182 12.26 -10.59 -5.33
C GLN A 182 11.83 -11.89 -4.65
N ASN A 183 12.54 -13.00 -4.88
CA ASN A 183 12.25 -14.28 -4.21
C ASN A 183 12.48 -14.19 -2.70
N ILE A 184 13.59 -13.56 -2.27
CA ILE A 184 13.85 -13.33 -0.85
C ILE A 184 12.76 -12.46 -0.24
N LEU A 185 12.38 -11.35 -0.89
CA LEU A 185 11.32 -10.46 -0.40
C LEU A 185 9.96 -11.18 -0.33
N THR A 186 9.62 -11.98 -1.35
CA THR A 186 8.37 -12.74 -1.41
C THR A 186 8.32 -13.81 -0.32
N HIS A 187 9.41 -14.53 -0.11
CA HIS A 187 9.55 -15.45 1.00
C HIS A 187 9.41 -14.72 2.35
N SER A 188 10.04 -13.55 2.49
CA SER A 188 9.91 -12.72 3.70
C SER A 188 8.48 -12.28 3.95
N ILE A 189 7.71 -11.93 2.91
CA ILE A 189 6.30 -11.57 3.01
C ILE A 189 5.45 -12.74 3.55
N LEU A 190 5.76 -13.97 3.16
CA LEU A 190 4.96 -15.14 3.51
C LEU A 190 5.32 -15.76 4.86
N PHE A 191 6.60 -15.82 5.19
CA PHE A 191 7.08 -16.75 6.22
C PHE A 191 7.84 -16.11 7.39
N GLU A 192 8.18 -14.83 7.33
CA GLU A 192 8.88 -14.19 8.46
C GLU A 192 7.95 -14.00 9.65
N ASP A 193 8.40 -14.37 10.84
CA ASP A 193 7.62 -14.24 12.08
C ASP A 193 7.34 -12.77 12.44
N ASN A 194 8.33 -11.90 12.21
CA ASN A 194 8.25 -10.50 12.59
C ASN A 194 7.40 -9.70 11.57
N PRO A 195 6.24 -9.15 11.98
CA PRO A 195 5.37 -8.41 11.05
C PRO A 195 6.02 -7.14 10.50
N GLY A 196 6.98 -6.53 11.21
CA GLY A 196 7.73 -5.39 10.71
C GLY A 196 8.61 -5.75 9.50
N VAL A 197 9.16 -6.96 9.48
CA VAL A 197 9.95 -7.46 8.34
C VAL A 197 9.03 -7.71 7.14
N ARG A 198 7.89 -8.37 7.35
CA ARG A 198 6.88 -8.60 6.31
C ARG A 198 6.39 -7.28 5.70
N LEU A 199 6.02 -6.32 6.54
CA LEU A 199 5.57 -4.99 6.11
C LEU A 199 6.64 -4.25 5.30
N ASN A 200 7.89 -4.28 5.76
CA ASN A 200 8.99 -3.65 5.02
C ASN A 200 9.23 -4.32 3.67
N ALA A 201 9.13 -5.65 3.58
CA ALA A 201 9.25 -6.37 2.33
C ALA A 201 8.17 -5.97 1.31
N ILE A 202 6.91 -5.84 1.74
CA ILE A 202 5.80 -5.32 0.90
C ILE A 202 6.12 -3.91 0.39
N ASN A 203 6.58 -3.03 1.28
CA ASN A 203 6.91 -1.64 0.93
C ASN A 203 8.06 -1.54 -0.09
N LEU A 204 9.05 -2.44 -0.01
CA LEU A 204 10.15 -2.47 -0.96
C LEU A 204 9.67 -2.86 -2.36
N ILE A 205 8.82 -3.88 -2.49
CA ILE A 205 8.24 -4.31 -3.77
C ILE A 205 7.46 -3.18 -4.46
N ASN A 206 6.76 -2.34 -3.69
CA ASN A 206 5.98 -1.20 -4.21
C ASN A 206 6.85 -0.15 -4.95
N THR A 207 8.16 -0.11 -4.72
CA THR A 207 9.06 0.95 -5.23
C THR A 207 9.64 0.70 -6.63
N ASN A 208 8.84 0.21 -7.61
CA ASN A 208 9.17 0.00 -9.05
C ASN A 208 9.34 -1.47 -9.54
N ALA A 209 8.82 -2.48 -8.84
CA ALA A 209 9.12 -3.89 -9.15
C ALA A 209 8.07 -4.67 -9.98
N LEU A 210 7.11 -4.02 -10.66
CA LEU A 210 6.00 -4.71 -11.36
C LEU A 210 6.36 -5.30 -12.74
N GLU A 211 7.64 -5.32 -13.15
CA GLU A 211 8.02 -5.77 -14.50
C GLU A 211 8.41 -7.26 -14.58
N ASN A 212 8.84 -7.90 -13.46
CA ASN A 212 9.25 -9.31 -13.40
C ASN A 212 8.67 -9.98 -12.13
N ASN A 213 8.26 -11.26 -12.24
CA ASN A 213 7.65 -12.08 -11.17
C ASN A 213 6.33 -11.55 -10.55
N ASP A 214 5.57 -10.80 -11.35
CA ASP A 214 4.31 -10.17 -10.93
C ASP A 214 3.31 -11.17 -10.34
N GLU A 215 3.20 -12.37 -10.92
CA GLU A 215 2.23 -13.39 -10.47
C GLU A 215 2.56 -14.00 -9.10
N GLU A 216 3.82 -14.31 -8.82
CA GLU A 216 4.22 -14.90 -7.54
C GLU A 216 4.09 -13.88 -6.41
N ILE A 217 4.51 -12.64 -6.67
CA ILE A 217 4.35 -11.52 -5.74
C ILE A 217 2.86 -11.27 -5.49
N LYS A 218 2.03 -11.21 -6.53
CA LYS A 218 0.58 -11.07 -6.41
C LYS A 218 -0.03 -12.17 -5.56
N ALA A 219 0.36 -13.43 -5.77
CA ALA A 219 -0.12 -14.55 -4.97
C ALA A 219 0.27 -14.43 -3.49
N ALA A 220 1.49 -13.97 -3.21
CA ALA A 220 1.93 -13.70 -1.85
C ALA A 220 1.14 -12.55 -1.20
N LEU A 221 0.92 -11.45 -1.92
CA LEU A 221 0.11 -10.32 -1.44
C LEU A 221 -1.35 -10.74 -1.18
N ILE A 222 -1.94 -11.55 -2.06
CA ILE A 222 -3.28 -12.12 -1.84
C ILE A 222 -3.30 -12.96 -0.55
N THR A 223 -2.32 -13.84 -0.37
CA THR A 223 -2.23 -14.72 0.79
C THR A 223 -2.16 -13.91 2.08
N VAL A 224 -1.27 -12.93 2.13
CA VAL A 224 -1.06 -12.07 3.29
C VAL A 224 -2.27 -11.18 3.55
N ALA A 225 -2.86 -10.56 2.52
CA ALA A 225 -4.06 -9.75 2.67
C ALA A 225 -5.25 -10.54 3.25
N LYS A 226 -5.34 -11.84 2.97
CA LYS A 226 -6.43 -12.71 3.46
C LYS A 226 -6.18 -13.29 4.86
N TYR A 227 -4.94 -13.63 5.18
CA TYR A 227 -4.64 -14.54 6.29
C TYR A 227 -3.62 -14.03 7.30
N ASP A 228 -2.91 -12.93 7.03
CA ASP A 228 -1.91 -12.44 7.99
C ASP A 228 -2.56 -12.05 9.32
N SER A 229 -1.91 -12.42 10.41
CA SER A 229 -2.38 -12.13 11.78
C SER A 229 -2.27 -10.65 12.13
N ASN A 230 -1.38 -9.91 11.47
CA ASN A 230 -1.14 -8.50 11.69
C ASN A 230 -1.95 -7.63 10.72
N LEU A 231 -2.84 -6.81 11.28
CA LEU A 231 -3.67 -5.87 10.53
C LEU A 231 -2.88 -4.91 9.64
N GLY A 232 -1.72 -4.43 10.10
CA GLY A 232 -0.88 -3.50 9.33
C GLY A 232 -0.35 -4.14 8.05
N VAL A 233 0.10 -5.39 8.16
CA VAL A 233 0.59 -6.18 7.02
C VAL A 233 -0.55 -6.47 6.05
N ARG A 234 -1.72 -6.94 6.54
CA ARG A 234 -2.91 -7.16 5.70
C ARG A 234 -3.30 -5.92 4.90
N ARG A 235 -3.33 -4.76 5.57
CA ARG A 235 -3.71 -3.48 4.96
C ARG A 235 -2.74 -3.02 3.89
N GLU A 236 -1.43 -3.11 4.13
CA GLU A 236 -0.45 -2.69 3.13
C GLU A 236 -0.45 -3.64 1.92
N ALA A 237 -0.61 -4.96 2.15
CA ALA A 237 -0.78 -5.93 1.07
C ALA A 237 -2.01 -5.61 0.22
N LEU A 238 -3.15 -5.36 0.85
CA LEU A 238 -4.40 -5.00 0.17
C LEU A 238 -4.28 -3.71 -0.64
N LYS A 239 -3.60 -2.70 -0.08
CA LYS A 239 -3.35 -1.43 -0.77
C LYS A 239 -2.46 -1.63 -1.99
N LEU A 240 -1.42 -2.46 -1.89
CA LEU A 240 -0.54 -2.77 -3.01
C LEU A 240 -1.28 -3.59 -4.09
N LEU A 241 -2.19 -4.50 -3.73
CA LEU A 241 -3.02 -5.23 -4.71
C LEU A 241 -3.85 -4.30 -5.62
N ARG A 242 -4.13 -3.05 -5.20
CA ARG A 242 -4.81 -2.07 -6.07
C ARG A 242 -3.97 -1.60 -7.26
N SER A 243 -2.65 -1.77 -7.24
CA SER A 243 -1.79 -1.48 -8.40
C SER A 243 -1.77 -2.60 -9.42
N TYR A 244 -2.28 -3.80 -9.08
CA TYR A 244 -2.34 -4.93 -9.98
C TYR A 244 -3.58 -4.87 -10.87
N PRO A 245 -3.53 -5.49 -12.06
CA PRO A 245 -4.72 -5.71 -12.87
C PRO A 245 -5.79 -6.44 -12.05
N PHE A 246 -7.03 -5.99 -12.16
CA PHE A 246 -8.14 -6.62 -11.47
C PHE A 246 -8.62 -7.86 -12.22
N ASP A 247 -7.95 -8.97 -11.96
CA ASP A 247 -8.32 -10.28 -12.47
C ASP A 247 -9.22 -11.05 -11.48
N SER A 248 -9.53 -12.30 -11.80
CA SER A 248 -10.32 -13.17 -10.92
C SER A 248 -9.65 -13.38 -9.56
N GLY A 249 -8.33 -13.50 -9.51
CA GLY A 249 -7.59 -13.72 -8.26
C GLY A 249 -7.71 -12.55 -7.29
N VAL A 250 -7.52 -11.32 -7.80
CA VAL A 250 -7.70 -10.10 -6.99
C VAL A 250 -9.16 -9.94 -6.57
N ARG A 251 -10.11 -10.19 -7.47
CA ARG A 251 -11.55 -10.14 -7.16
C ARG A 251 -11.93 -11.11 -6.04
N GLU A 252 -11.50 -12.36 -6.14
CA GLU A 252 -11.75 -13.41 -5.15
C GLU A 252 -11.12 -13.07 -3.79
N ALA A 253 -9.92 -12.51 -3.79
CA ALA A 253 -9.26 -12.05 -2.57
C ALA A 253 -10.07 -10.96 -1.86
N LEU A 254 -10.55 -9.96 -2.60
CA LEU A 254 -11.37 -8.87 -2.06
C LEU A 254 -12.71 -9.37 -1.54
N LEU A 255 -13.38 -10.27 -2.27
CA LEU A 255 -14.61 -10.90 -1.81
C LEU A 255 -14.38 -11.69 -0.52
N TYR A 256 -13.29 -12.45 -0.44
CA TYR A 256 -12.93 -13.17 0.77
C TYR A 256 -12.74 -12.22 1.96
N ILE A 257 -11.98 -11.14 1.78
CA ILE A 257 -11.73 -10.13 2.84
C ILE A 257 -13.05 -9.48 3.25
N LEU A 258 -13.88 -9.07 2.30
CA LEU A 258 -15.20 -8.48 2.56
C LEU A 258 -16.11 -9.39 3.39
N LEU A 259 -16.10 -10.69 3.10
CA LEU A 259 -17.00 -11.65 3.74
C LEU A 259 -16.46 -12.17 5.08
N ASN A 260 -15.14 -12.22 5.27
CA ASN A 260 -14.53 -12.98 6.36
C ASN A 260 -13.59 -12.17 7.27
N ASP A 261 -13.04 -11.02 6.84
CA ASP A 261 -12.11 -10.27 7.68
C ASP A 261 -12.83 -9.72 8.91
N GLU A 262 -12.23 -9.89 10.09
CA GLU A 262 -12.75 -9.42 11.37
C GLU A 262 -12.73 -7.88 11.47
N ASN A 263 -11.75 -7.23 10.83
CA ASN A 263 -11.56 -5.80 10.89
C ASN A 263 -12.46 -5.06 9.88
N SER A 264 -13.27 -4.13 10.35
CA SER A 264 -14.19 -3.37 9.49
C SER A 264 -13.45 -2.52 8.46
N SER A 265 -12.28 -1.95 8.75
CA SER A 265 -11.52 -1.15 7.78
C SER A 265 -11.04 -1.99 6.59
N MET A 266 -10.67 -3.26 6.82
CA MET A 266 -10.35 -4.19 5.73
C MET A 266 -11.57 -4.48 4.86
N ARG A 267 -12.74 -4.73 5.48
CA ARG A 267 -14.00 -4.93 4.75
C ARG A 267 -14.43 -3.68 3.96
N ILE A 268 -14.23 -2.49 4.52
CA ILE A 268 -14.49 -1.20 3.86
C ILE A 268 -13.61 -1.04 2.62
N GLU A 269 -12.30 -1.27 2.75
CA GLU A 269 -11.37 -1.17 1.62
C GLU A 269 -11.72 -2.19 0.53
N ALA A 270 -12.10 -3.41 0.92
CA ALA A 270 -12.51 -4.45 -0.02
C ALA A 270 -13.76 -4.09 -0.82
N ILE A 271 -14.86 -3.66 -0.16
CA ILE A 271 -16.08 -3.26 -0.87
C ILE A 271 -15.88 -2.01 -1.73
N THR A 272 -15.04 -1.07 -1.27
CA THR A 272 -14.70 0.13 -2.05
C THR A 272 -13.97 -0.26 -3.33
N SER A 273 -12.95 -1.13 -3.22
CA SER A 273 -12.18 -1.62 -4.36
C SER A 273 -13.05 -2.43 -5.34
N LEU A 274 -13.95 -3.29 -4.83
CA LEU A 274 -14.90 -4.03 -5.67
C LEU A 274 -15.85 -3.09 -6.44
N LYS A 275 -16.31 -1.99 -5.81
CA LYS A 275 -17.23 -1.03 -6.43
C LYS A 275 -16.58 -0.13 -7.47
N GLU A 276 -15.35 0.33 -7.24
CA GLU A 276 -14.58 1.11 -8.22
C GLU A 276 -14.50 0.39 -9.59
N ILE A 277 -14.66 -0.94 -9.59
CA ILE A 277 -14.49 -1.80 -10.76
C ILE A 277 -15.84 -2.33 -11.27
N GLY A 278 -16.81 -2.54 -10.37
CA GLY A 278 -18.20 -2.78 -10.76
C GLY A 278 -18.77 -1.70 -11.70
N GLY A 279 -18.35 -0.45 -11.52
CA GLY A 279 -18.69 0.66 -12.42
C GLY A 279 -18.08 0.60 -13.82
N LYS A 280 -17.12 -0.31 -14.08
CA LYS A 280 -16.44 -0.49 -15.38
C LYS A 280 -16.94 -1.69 -16.20
N GLY A 281 -18.02 -2.36 -15.76
CA GLY A 281 -18.77 -3.30 -16.61
C GLY A 281 -18.86 -4.75 -16.13
N SER A 282 -18.38 -5.09 -14.93
CA SER A 282 -18.69 -6.40 -14.32
C SER A 282 -19.46 -6.20 -13.02
N GLY A 283 -20.79 -6.33 -13.08
CA GLY A 283 -21.61 -6.44 -11.88
C GLY A 283 -21.23 -7.67 -11.04
N PHE A 284 -21.86 -7.82 -9.88
CA PHE A 284 -21.70 -9.00 -9.06
C PHE A 284 -22.49 -10.18 -9.63
N ASN A 285 -21.92 -11.39 -9.63
CA ASN A 285 -22.61 -12.58 -10.09
C ASN A 285 -23.64 -13.08 -9.05
N GLN A 286 -24.45 -14.07 -9.41
CA GLN A 286 -25.52 -14.58 -8.52
C GLN A 286 -25.00 -15.21 -7.22
N ASP A 287 -23.82 -15.83 -7.25
CA ASP A 287 -23.22 -16.45 -6.07
C ASP A 287 -22.70 -15.37 -5.09
N GLU A 288 -22.03 -14.34 -5.61
CA GLU A 288 -21.56 -13.16 -4.86
C GLU A 288 -22.73 -12.43 -4.21
N ILE A 289 -23.82 -12.24 -4.97
CA ILE A 289 -25.06 -11.61 -4.49
C ILE A 289 -25.74 -12.44 -3.39
N SER A 290 -25.73 -13.77 -3.53
CA SER A 290 -26.26 -14.67 -2.50
C SER A 290 -25.44 -14.59 -1.22
N ALA A 291 -24.11 -14.57 -1.33
CA ALA A 291 -23.21 -14.38 -0.19
C ALA A 291 -23.44 -13.02 0.50
N PHE A 292 -23.68 -11.94 -0.26
CA PHE A 292 -23.99 -10.63 0.31
C PHE A 292 -25.30 -10.65 1.09
N ARG A 293 -26.36 -11.29 0.57
CA ARG A 293 -27.64 -11.42 1.31
C ARG A 293 -27.45 -12.11 2.66
N GLU A 294 -26.63 -13.15 2.72
CA GLU A 294 -26.34 -13.84 3.97
C GLU A 294 -25.53 -12.94 4.93
N LYS A 295 -24.48 -12.29 4.42
CA LYS A 295 -23.56 -11.49 5.24
C LYS A 295 -24.19 -10.21 5.78
N VAL A 296 -25.08 -9.54 5.04
CA VAL A 296 -25.72 -8.27 5.43
C VAL A 296 -26.39 -8.33 6.81
N ASN A 297 -26.97 -9.47 7.17
CA ASN A 297 -27.64 -9.65 8.47
C ASN A 297 -26.66 -9.81 9.64
N LYS A 298 -25.44 -10.27 9.35
CA LYS A 298 -24.36 -10.49 10.32
C LYS A 298 -23.36 -9.34 10.38
N GLU A 299 -23.38 -8.44 9.40
CA GLU A 299 -22.45 -7.31 9.31
C GLU A 299 -22.76 -6.26 10.38
N GLU A 300 -21.77 -5.92 11.20
CA GLU A 300 -21.91 -4.91 12.26
C GLU A 300 -21.63 -3.50 11.74
N ASN A 301 -20.72 -3.37 10.78
CA ASN A 301 -20.35 -2.07 10.22
C ASN A 301 -21.45 -1.55 9.28
N ASN A 302 -22.05 -0.42 9.65
CA ASN A 302 -23.18 0.16 8.91
C ASN A 302 -22.81 0.59 7.49
N TYR A 303 -21.58 1.07 7.27
CA TYR A 303 -21.12 1.44 5.94
C TYR A 303 -21.03 0.19 5.05
N VAL A 304 -20.35 -0.86 5.49
CA VAL A 304 -20.24 -2.13 4.73
C VAL A 304 -21.62 -2.70 4.45
N LYS A 305 -22.50 -2.72 5.45
CA LYS A 305 -23.91 -3.16 5.32
C LYS A 305 -24.67 -2.34 4.28
N PHE A 306 -24.53 -1.01 4.31
CA PHE A 306 -25.16 -0.12 3.33
C PHE A 306 -24.64 -0.41 1.92
N GLN A 307 -23.32 -0.51 1.75
CA GLN A 307 -22.72 -0.79 0.44
C GLN A 307 -23.15 -2.13 -0.14
N MET A 308 -23.21 -3.19 0.68
CA MET A 308 -23.74 -4.49 0.26
C MET A 308 -25.21 -4.38 -0.19
N LYS A 309 -26.06 -3.67 0.56
CA LYS A 309 -27.47 -3.45 0.17
C LYS A 309 -27.62 -2.70 -1.14
N THR A 310 -26.80 -1.67 -1.35
CA THR A 310 -26.77 -0.92 -2.61
C THR A 310 -26.41 -1.82 -3.79
N ALA A 311 -25.37 -2.65 -3.64
CA ALA A 311 -24.98 -3.63 -4.65
C ALA A 311 -26.11 -4.63 -4.98
N LEU A 312 -26.86 -5.08 -3.96
CA LEU A 312 -28.02 -5.95 -4.15
C LEU A 312 -29.15 -5.28 -4.95
N GLN A 313 -29.37 -3.97 -4.76
CA GLN A 313 -30.42 -3.22 -5.45
C GLN A 313 -30.06 -2.93 -6.91
N GLU A 314 -28.82 -2.54 -7.18
CA GLU A 314 -28.31 -2.27 -8.53
C GLU A 314 -28.41 -3.51 -9.43
N ASN A 315 -28.13 -4.70 -8.89
CA ASN A 315 -28.22 -5.93 -9.69
C ASN A 315 -29.66 -6.26 -10.11
N ILE A 316 -30.66 -6.01 -9.24
CA ILE A 316 -32.08 -6.25 -9.57
C ILE A 316 -32.56 -5.33 -10.71
N GLN A 317 -31.96 -4.14 -10.86
CA GLN A 317 -32.31 -3.21 -11.93
C GLN A 317 -31.71 -3.60 -13.28
N ASN A 318 -30.57 -4.30 -13.30
CA ASN A 318 -29.91 -4.75 -14.52
C ASN A 318 -30.50 -6.06 -15.10
N GLU A 319 -31.31 -6.78 -14.33
CA GLU A 319 -32.00 -8.01 -14.76
C GLU A 319 -33.40 -7.75 -15.37
N LYS A 320 -33.84 -6.49 -15.44
CA LYS A 320 -35.12 -6.07 -16.03
C LYS A 320 -34.92 -5.34 -17.35
#